data_AF-A0A914YKZ2-F1
#
_entry.id   AF-A0A914YKZ2-F1
#
_cell.length_a   1.000
_cell.length_b   1.000
_cell.length_c   1.000
_cell.angle_alpha   90.00
_cell.angle_beta   90.00
_cell.angle_gamma   90.00
#
_symmetry.space_group_name_H-M   'P 1'
#
loop_
_entity.id
_entity.type
_entity.pdbx_description
1 polymer ?
#
loop_
_entity_poly.entity_id
_entity_poly.type
_entity_poly.pdbx_seq_one_letter_code
_entity_poly.pdbx_strand_id
1 'polypeptide(L)'
;MRFPSQGARNASEVHPLVLLSNLKLAARDGGELTLERLTEWLARRTGSRYLRIDPTRVDVAAVTALVSHAYARRHRFLPLAVDAERVLVATSEPLVQEWRRDLQHLTRRRIELAVVNPLDLHRYTMEFYGVTRSVRGARGDVRGEANTTLPSFEQLVELGRTGDVNADDQHIVHIVDWLLQYAYEQRASDIHLEPRREMGRMRFRIDGVLHKVFEVPPAVMTAVVSRIKVLGRMDLAERRRPQDGRIKTRSPGGREVEMRLSA
;
A
#
# COMPACT_ATOMS: atom_id res chain seq x y z
N MET A 1 36.79 -21.05 -16.43
CA MET A 1 35.39 -21.19 -16.92
C MET A 1 34.83 -19.80 -17.16
N ARG A 2 34.60 -19.42 -18.42
CA ARG A 2 33.88 -18.19 -18.80
C ARG A 2 32.43 -18.59 -19.06
N PHE A 3 31.49 -18.01 -18.33
CA PHE A 3 30.07 -18.23 -18.56
C PHE A 3 29.60 -17.35 -19.74
N PRO A 4 28.86 -17.90 -20.72
CA PRO A 4 28.37 -17.14 -21.85
C PRO A 4 27.25 -16.17 -21.42
N SER A 5 27.39 -14.91 -21.81
CA SER A 5 26.54 -13.78 -21.42
C SER A 5 25.27 -13.62 -22.26
N GLN A 6 24.64 -14.71 -22.70
CA GLN A 6 23.44 -14.66 -23.55
C GLN A 6 22.12 -15.06 -22.86
N GLY A 7 22.14 -15.45 -21.57
CA GLY A 7 20.93 -15.69 -20.78
C GLY A 7 20.46 -14.51 -19.90
N ALA A 8 21.23 -13.42 -19.83
CA ALA A 8 21.07 -12.37 -18.81
C ALA A 8 19.89 -11.40 -19.04
N ARG A 9 19.07 -11.58 -20.08
CA ARG A 9 17.92 -10.70 -20.34
C ARG A 9 16.69 -11.02 -19.47
N ASN A 10 16.64 -12.19 -18.82
CA ASN A 10 15.54 -12.60 -17.94
C ASN A 10 15.92 -12.77 -16.46
N ALA A 11 17.18 -12.54 -16.09
CA ALA A 11 17.62 -12.55 -14.68
C ALA A 11 17.34 -11.22 -13.94
N SER A 12 16.65 -10.28 -14.60
CA SER A 12 16.56 -8.87 -14.19
C SER A 12 15.38 -8.53 -13.27
N GLU A 13 14.42 -9.43 -13.06
CA GLU A 13 13.25 -9.13 -12.21
C GLU A 13 13.35 -9.64 -10.78
N VAL A 14 14.03 -10.76 -10.55
CA VAL A 14 14.07 -11.42 -9.23
C VAL A 14 15.35 -11.06 -8.49
N HIS A 15 15.22 -10.52 -7.28
CA HIS A 15 16.36 -10.13 -6.46
C HIS A 15 17.27 -11.34 -6.12
N PRO A 16 18.61 -11.22 -6.20
CA PRO A 16 19.52 -12.36 -5.98
C PRO A 16 19.34 -13.08 -4.64
N LEU A 17 19.05 -12.36 -3.57
CA LEU A 17 18.80 -12.98 -2.25
C LEU A 17 17.55 -13.87 -2.25
N VAL A 18 16.53 -13.57 -3.07
CA VAL A 18 15.33 -14.41 -3.22
C VAL A 18 15.69 -15.72 -3.91
N LEU A 19 16.52 -15.66 -4.95
CA LEU A 19 17.03 -16.86 -5.63
C LEU A 19 17.83 -17.72 -4.65
N LEU A 20 18.75 -17.11 -3.89
CA LEU A 20 19.56 -17.82 -2.91
C LEU A 20 18.72 -18.44 -1.78
N SER A 21 17.71 -17.75 -1.28
CA SER A 21 16.85 -18.31 -0.22
C SER A 21 16.05 -19.52 -0.71
N ASN A 22 15.67 -19.56 -1.99
CA ASN A 22 14.92 -20.67 -2.56
C ASN A 22 15.76 -21.95 -2.72
N LEU A 23 17.09 -21.85 -2.66
CA LEU A 23 17.98 -23.01 -2.68
C LEU A 23 18.01 -23.77 -1.34
N LYS A 24 17.39 -23.22 -0.27
CA LYS A 24 17.32 -23.82 1.08
C LYS A 24 18.69 -24.28 1.60
N LEU A 25 19.72 -23.49 1.31
CA LEU A 25 21.09 -23.79 1.72
C LEU A 25 21.22 -23.68 3.25
N ALA A 26 22.02 -24.57 3.85
CA ALA A 26 22.34 -24.50 5.27
C ALA A 26 23.36 -23.40 5.55
N ALA A 27 23.14 -22.66 6.64
CA ALA A 27 24.10 -21.71 7.17
C ALA A 27 25.20 -22.44 7.97
N ARG A 28 26.41 -21.88 8.00
CA ARG A 28 27.56 -22.49 8.70
C ARG A 28 27.36 -22.58 10.22
N ASP A 29 26.62 -21.66 10.79
CA ASP A 29 26.23 -21.54 12.19
C ASP A 29 24.90 -22.27 12.51
N GLY A 30 24.41 -23.09 11.58
CA GLY A 30 23.18 -23.87 11.74
C GLY A 30 21.92 -23.14 11.25
N GLY A 31 20.90 -23.92 10.87
CA GLY A 31 19.66 -23.44 10.26
C GLY A 31 19.78 -23.10 8.77
N GLU A 32 18.69 -22.64 8.17
CA GLU A 32 18.63 -22.31 6.74
C GLU A 32 19.03 -20.85 6.46
N LEU A 33 19.57 -20.60 5.26
CA LEU A 33 19.79 -19.26 4.69
C LEU A 33 18.47 -18.70 4.15
N THR A 34 17.57 -18.36 5.07
CA THR A 34 16.31 -17.71 4.74
C THR A 34 16.53 -16.33 4.12
N LEU A 35 15.53 -15.84 3.39
CA LEU A 35 15.58 -14.50 2.79
C LEU A 35 15.84 -13.42 3.85
N GLU A 36 15.22 -13.55 5.01
CA GLU A 36 15.39 -12.64 6.15
C GLU A 36 16.87 -12.61 6.60
N ARG A 37 17.46 -13.78 6.83
CA ARG A 37 18.83 -13.92 7.31
C ARG A 37 19.85 -13.41 6.28
N LEU A 38 19.60 -13.68 5.00
CA LEU A 38 20.40 -13.16 3.89
C LEU A 38 20.31 -11.62 3.78
N THR A 39 19.14 -11.06 4.02
CA THR A 39 18.92 -9.60 4.00
C THR A 39 19.63 -8.92 5.18
N GLU A 40 19.49 -9.46 6.39
CA GLU A 40 20.22 -8.98 7.58
C GLU A 40 21.74 -9.11 7.43
N TRP A 41 22.21 -10.19 6.80
CA TRP A 41 23.62 -10.36 6.46
C TRP A 41 24.10 -9.26 5.51
N LEU A 42 23.34 -8.96 4.45
CA LEU A 42 23.68 -7.90 3.49
C LEU A 42 23.72 -6.52 4.17
N ALA A 43 22.75 -6.23 5.03
CA ALA A 43 22.71 -5.00 5.82
C ALA A 43 23.97 -4.83 6.66
N ARG A 44 24.32 -5.85 7.45
CA ARG A 44 25.55 -5.86 8.27
C ARG A 44 26.81 -5.72 7.42
N ARG A 45 26.90 -6.45 6.30
CA ARG A 45 28.08 -6.44 5.42
C ARG A 45 28.31 -5.07 4.76
N THR A 46 27.25 -4.31 4.53
CA THR A 46 27.29 -2.98 3.92
C THR A 46 27.28 -1.84 4.94
N GLY A 47 27.32 -2.14 6.24
CA GLY A 47 27.24 -1.14 7.31
C GLY A 47 25.90 -0.39 7.37
N SER A 48 24.85 -0.95 6.77
CA SER A 48 23.52 -0.36 6.74
C SER A 48 22.64 -0.91 7.86
N ARG A 49 21.70 -0.09 8.34
CA ARG A 49 20.65 -0.57 9.26
C ARG A 49 19.72 -1.54 8.53
N TYR A 50 19.35 -2.62 9.20
CA TYR A 50 18.23 -3.46 8.78
C TYR A 50 16.93 -2.98 9.43
N LEU A 51 15.82 -2.98 8.69
CA LEU A 51 14.49 -2.81 9.27
C LEU A 51 13.45 -3.70 8.59
N ARG A 52 12.38 -4.00 9.34
CA ARG A 52 11.14 -4.52 8.79
C ARG A 52 10.17 -3.36 8.60
N ILE A 53 9.50 -3.31 7.46
CA ILE A 53 8.54 -2.25 7.16
C ILE A 53 7.30 -2.50 8.02
N ASP A 54 7.00 -1.55 8.90
CA ASP A 54 5.72 -1.46 9.60
C ASP A 54 4.84 -0.46 8.82
N PRO A 55 3.93 -0.94 7.96
CA PRO A 55 3.16 -0.08 7.10
C PRO A 55 2.14 0.78 7.87
N THR A 56 1.83 0.44 9.13
CA THR A 56 0.93 1.23 10.00
C THR A 56 1.57 2.52 10.51
N ARG A 57 2.90 2.63 10.39
CA ARG A 57 3.68 3.82 10.79
C ARG A 57 4.04 4.73 9.63
N VAL A 58 3.67 4.36 8.40
CA VAL A 58 4.01 5.10 7.19
C VAL A 58 2.87 6.04 6.82
N ASP A 59 3.16 7.33 6.69
CA ASP A 59 2.24 8.26 6.04
C ASP A 59 2.34 8.09 4.51
N VAL A 60 1.53 7.17 3.99
CA VAL A 60 1.58 6.73 2.58
C VAL A 60 1.43 7.92 1.61
N ALA A 61 0.55 8.87 1.91
CA ALA A 61 0.32 10.04 1.08
C ALA A 61 1.56 10.95 1.03
N ALA A 62 2.20 11.19 2.18
CA ALA A 62 3.41 12.00 2.25
C ALA A 62 4.59 11.35 1.51
N VAL A 63 4.82 10.04 1.71
CA VAL A 63 6.00 9.36 1.14
C VAL A 63 5.89 9.16 -0.37
N THR A 64 4.70 8.85 -0.89
CA THR A 64 4.45 8.65 -2.33
C THR A 64 4.35 9.96 -3.11
N ALA A 65 4.26 11.11 -2.42
CA ALA A 65 4.37 12.42 -3.03
C ALA A 65 5.81 12.83 -3.35
N LEU A 66 6.82 12.20 -2.70
CA LEU A 66 8.22 12.57 -2.87
C LEU A 66 8.81 12.12 -4.20
N VAL A 67 8.44 10.93 -4.68
CA VAL A 67 8.97 10.35 -5.92
C VAL A 67 7.88 9.59 -6.67
N SER A 68 8.07 9.38 -7.97
CA SER A 68 7.11 8.60 -8.76
C SER A 68 7.28 7.10 -8.52
N HIS A 69 6.18 6.34 -8.72
CA HIS A 69 6.21 4.88 -8.65
C HIS A 69 7.25 4.26 -9.60
N ALA A 70 7.34 4.78 -10.83
CA ALA A 70 8.29 4.29 -11.82
C ALA A 70 9.74 4.48 -11.37
N TYR A 71 10.04 5.62 -10.73
CA TYR A 71 11.37 5.91 -10.21
C TYR A 71 11.71 5.03 -9.00
N ALA A 72 10.80 4.93 -8.02
CA ALA A 72 10.93 4.04 -6.86
C ALA A 72 11.14 2.57 -7.25
N ARG A 73 10.34 2.06 -8.21
CA ARG A 73 10.45 0.69 -8.73
C ARG A 73 11.75 0.47 -9.49
N ARG A 74 12.13 1.39 -10.39
CA ARG A 74 13.37 1.29 -11.18
C ARG A 74 14.61 1.20 -10.29
N HIS A 75 14.65 2.02 -9.24
CA HIS A 75 15.79 2.11 -8.34
C HIS A 75 15.66 1.25 -7.08
N ARG A 76 14.57 0.46 -6.96
CA ARG A 76 14.29 -0.46 -5.85
C ARG A 76 14.48 0.21 -4.49
N PHE A 77 13.76 1.32 -4.29
CA PHE A 77 13.68 1.98 -3.00
C PHE A 77 12.26 2.50 -2.72
N LEU A 78 11.95 2.72 -1.45
CA LEU A 78 10.67 3.26 -0.98
C LEU A 78 10.90 4.21 0.20
N PRO A 79 10.49 5.49 0.12
CA PRO A 79 10.49 6.35 1.30
C PRO A 79 9.49 5.83 2.34
N LEU A 80 9.91 5.80 3.60
CA LEU A 80 9.11 5.27 4.73
C LEU A 80 8.70 6.36 5.72
N ALA A 81 9.50 7.41 5.84
CA ALA A 81 9.19 8.56 6.68
C ALA A 81 9.84 9.82 6.10
N VAL A 82 9.17 10.95 6.30
CA VAL A 82 9.66 12.27 5.92
C VAL A 82 9.33 13.25 7.01
N ASP A 83 10.35 14.01 7.43
CA ASP A 83 10.19 15.13 8.36
C ASP A 83 10.86 16.39 7.77
N ALA A 84 11.07 17.43 8.58
CA ALA A 84 11.67 18.67 8.10
C ALA A 84 13.13 18.51 7.67
N GLU A 85 13.88 17.58 8.26
CA GLU A 85 15.33 17.47 8.13
C GLU A 85 15.77 16.25 7.31
N ARG A 86 15.00 15.15 7.37
CA ARG A 86 15.41 13.86 6.81
C ARG A 86 14.28 13.11 6.12
N VAL A 87 14.69 12.19 5.25
CA VAL A 87 13.86 11.16 4.64
C VAL A 87 14.48 9.80 4.94
N LEU A 88 13.72 8.93 5.61
CA LEU A 88 14.09 7.52 5.78
C LEU A 88 13.66 6.77 4.51
N VAL A 89 14.60 6.08 3.88
CA VAL A 89 14.38 5.34 2.64
C VAL A 89 14.76 3.87 2.84
N ALA A 90 13.81 2.98 2.58
CA ALA A 90 14.05 1.55 2.46
C ALA A 90 14.62 1.22 1.08
N THR A 91 15.59 0.31 1.03
CA THR A 91 16.16 -0.22 -0.21
C THR A 91 16.49 -1.69 -0.06
N SER A 92 16.39 -2.46 -1.14
CA SER A 92 16.95 -3.82 -1.19
C SER A 92 18.37 -3.84 -1.79
N GLU A 93 18.81 -2.71 -2.35
CA GLU A 93 20.06 -2.55 -3.09
C GLU A 93 20.97 -1.51 -2.42
N PRO A 94 21.51 -1.78 -1.22
CA PRO A 94 22.29 -0.79 -0.45
C PRO A 94 23.56 -0.29 -1.16
N LEU A 95 24.05 -1.01 -2.18
CA LEU A 95 25.23 -0.62 -2.95
C LEU A 95 24.89 0.22 -4.19
N VAL A 96 23.62 0.32 -4.57
CA VAL A 96 23.16 1.09 -5.74
C VAL A 96 22.49 2.37 -5.24
N GLN A 97 23.28 3.43 -5.06
CA GLN A 97 22.83 4.69 -4.44
C GLN A 97 22.85 5.90 -5.40
N GLU A 98 22.91 5.68 -6.71
CA GLU A 98 22.98 6.75 -7.73
C GLU A 98 21.85 7.79 -7.57
N TRP A 99 20.63 7.31 -7.29
CA TRP A 99 19.42 8.09 -7.05
C TRP A 99 19.45 8.93 -5.77
N ARG A 100 20.35 8.63 -4.82
CA ARG A 100 20.35 9.25 -3.49
C ARG A 100 20.62 10.76 -3.57
N ARG A 101 21.54 11.16 -4.44
CA ARG A 101 21.90 12.59 -4.63
C ARG A 101 20.74 13.37 -5.24
N ASP A 102 20.09 12.80 -6.25
CA ASP A 102 18.93 13.41 -6.89
C ASP A 102 17.79 13.58 -5.90
N LEU A 103 17.50 12.55 -5.10
CA LEU A 103 16.46 12.61 -4.07
C LEU A 103 16.78 13.63 -2.98
N GLN A 104 18.04 13.68 -2.52
CA GLN A 104 18.50 14.67 -1.55
C GLN A 104 18.35 16.09 -2.09
N HIS A 105 18.69 16.33 -3.36
CA HIS A 105 18.54 17.63 -4.00
C HIS A 105 17.07 18.04 -4.13
N LEU A 106 16.22 17.12 -4.60
CA LEU A 106 14.79 17.34 -4.76
C LEU A 106 14.10 17.67 -3.43
N THR A 107 14.41 16.90 -2.38
CA THR A 107 13.74 17.02 -1.09
C THR A 107 14.37 18.06 -0.17
N ARG A 108 15.61 18.49 -0.46
CA ARG A 108 16.45 19.33 0.41
C ARG A 108 16.60 18.78 1.83
N ARG A 109 16.57 17.46 1.96
CA ARG A 109 16.61 16.73 3.24
C ARG A 109 17.69 15.66 3.22
N ARG A 110 18.23 15.33 4.39
CA ARG A 110 19.20 14.25 4.54
C ARG A 110 18.53 12.90 4.25
N ILE A 111 19.16 12.08 3.40
CA ILE A 111 18.65 10.74 3.10
C ILE A 111 19.32 9.72 4.04
N GLU A 112 18.50 9.04 4.83
CA GLU A 112 18.89 7.91 5.67
C GLU A 112 18.43 6.61 5.02
N LEU A 113 19.34 5.64 4.92
CA LEU A 113 19.06 4.37 4.26
C LEU A 113 18.86 3.26 5.28
N ALA A 114 17.90 2.39 4.98
CA ALA A 114 17.75 1.12 5.64
C ALA A 114 17.55 0.00 4.63
N VAL A 115 18.22 -1.11 4.86
CA VAL A 115 18.03 -2.34 4.08
C VAL A 115 16.78 -3.04 4.58
N VAL A 116 15.97 -3.49 3.63
CA VAL A 116 14.72 -4.22 3.89
C VAL A 116 14.65 -5.48 3.02
N ASN A 117 13.77 -6.40 3.42
CA ASN A 117 13.48 -7.59 2.63
C ASN A 117 13.00 -7.19 1.21
N PRO A 118 13.58 -7.74 0.13
CA PRO A 118 13.23 -7.36 -1.24
C PRO A 118 11.78 -7.68 -1.62
N LEU A 119 11.17 -8.73 -1.04
CA LEU A 119 9.77 -9.06 -1.29
C LEU A 119 8.84 -8.05 -0.59
N ASP A 120 9.16 -7.69 0.65
CA ASP A 120 8.42 -6.66 1.38
C ASP A 120 8.52 -5.30 0.67
N LEU A 121 9.72 -4.92 0.22
CA LEU A 121 9.91 -3.68 -0.53
C LEU A 121 9.06 -3.64 -1.79
N HIS A 122 9.09 -4.72 -2.58
CA HIS A 122 8.30 -4.81 -3.81
C HIS A 122 6.80 -4.70 -3.50
N ARG A 123 6.32 -5.48 -2.54
CA ARG A 123 4.92 -5.50 -2.10
C ARG A 123 4.44 -4.12 -1.67
N TYR A 124 5.10 -3.51 -0.69
CA TYR A 124 4.68 -2.20 -0.17
C TYR A 124 4.85 -1.08 -1.20
N THR A 125 5.82 -1.18 -2.11
CA THR A 125 5.93 -0.24 -3.24
C THR A 125 4.72 -0.35 -4.18
N MET A 126 4.23 -1.56 -4.47
CA MET A 126 3.03 -1.72 -5.30
C MET A 126 1.77 -1.22 -4.57
N GLU A 127 1.59 -1.61 -3.30
CA GLU A 127 0.43 -1.23 -2.50
C GLU A 127 0.33 0.29 -2.31
N PHE A 128 1.39 0.94 -1.80
CA PHE A 128 1.36 2.36 -1.45
C PHE A 128 1.08 3.27 -2.64
N TYR A 129 1.73 2.99 -3.78
CA TYR A 129 1.52 3.76 -5.00
C TYR A 129 0.23 3.38 -5.73
N GLY A 130 -0.24 2.13 -5.61
CA GLY A 130 -1.51 1.67 -6.15
C GLY A 130 -2.68 2.44 -5.55
N VAL A 131 -2.74 2.53 -4.22
CA VAL A 131 -3.78 3.27 -3.49
C VAL A 131 -3.73 4.75 -3.81
N THR A 132 -2.54 5.34 -3.80
CA THR A 132 -2.37 6.78 -4.10
C THR A 132 -2.84 7.10 -5.53
N ARG A 133 -2.56 6.22 -6.49
CA ARG A 133 -3.05 6.36 -7.87
C ARG A 133 -4.58 6.27 -7.92
N SER A 134 -5.19 5.28 -7.27
CA SER A 134 -6.64 5.16 -7.23
C SER A 134 -7.31 6.37 -6.58
N VAL A 135 -6.74 6.89 -5.50
CA VAL A 135 -7.28 8.10 -4.84
C VAL A 135 -7.16 9.33 -5.75
N ARG A 136 -6.10 9.43 -6.56
CA ARG A 136 -5.97 10.49 -7.57
C ARG A 136 -6.94 10.31 -8.74
N GLY A 137 -7.14 9.08 -9.22
CA GLY A 137 -8.12 8.75 -10.26
C GLY A 137 -9.52 9.13 -9.83
N ALA A 138 -9.98 8.59 -8.69
CA ALA A 138 -11.27 8.92 -8.11
C ALA A 138 -11.48 10.43 -7.83
N ARG A 139 -10.41 11.20 -7.55
CA ARG A 139 -10.48 12.66 -7.46
C ARG A 139 -10.68 13.33 -8.83
N GLY A 140 -10.03 12.82 -9.86
CA GLY A 140 -10.12 13.29 -11.23
C GLY A 140 -11.52 13.07 -11.80
N ASP A 141 -12.08 11.89 -11.57
CA ASP A 141 -13.41 11.49 -12.03
C ASP A 141 -14.49 12.39 -11.41
N VAL A 142 -14.43 12.56 -10.07
CA VAL A 142 -15.30 13.50 -9.34
C VAL A 142 -15.13 14.96 -9.80
N ARG A 143 -13.95 15.34 -10.29
CA ARG A 143 -13.68 16.71 -10.78
C ARG A 143 -14.05 16.93 -12.25
N GLY A 144 -13.98 15.90 -13.09
CA GLY A 144 -14.42 15.94 -14.49
C GLY A 144 -15.93 16.23 -14.61
N GLU A 145 -16.68 15.88 -13.57
CA GLU A 145 -18.11 16.14 -13.43
C GLU A 145 -18.45 17.38 -12.57
N ALA A 146 -17.45 18.13 -12.10
CA ALA A 146 -17.59 19.23 -11.13
C ALA A 146 -18.16 20.54 -11.70
N ASN A 147 -19.23 20.44 -12.49
CA ASN A 147 -20.28 21.47 -12.48
C ASN A 147 -21.45 21.10 -11.56
N THR A 148 -21.36 20.00 -10.82
CA THR A 148 -22.39 19.62 -9.84
C THR A 148 -21.78 19.02 -8.57
N THR A 149 -22.39 19.40 -7.45
CA THR A 149 -22.23 18.88 -6.08
C THR A 149 -22.06 17.38 -5.97
N LEU A 150 -21.52 16.93 -4.81
CA LEU A 150 -21.51 15.56 -4.24
C LEU A 150 -22.04 14.42 -5.14
N PRO A 151 -21.29 13.30 -5.31
CA PRO A 151 -21.66 12.24 -6.25
C PRO A 151 -23.14 11.87 -6.17
N SER A 152 -23.80 11.85 -7.34
CA SER A 152 -25.25 11.63 -7.44
C SER A 152 -25.61 10.27 -6.84
N PHE A 153 -26.78 10.17 -6.22
CA PHE A 153 -27.27 8.92 -5.65
C PHE A 153 -27.29 7.78 -6.68
N GLU A 154 -27.59 8.08 -7.94
CA GLU A 154 -27.56 7.12 -9.06
C GLU A 154 -26.16 6.55 -9.29
N GLN A 155 -25.12 7.39 -9.28
CA GLN A 155 -23.71 6.97 -9.41
C GLN A 155 -23.27 6.09 -8.23
N LEU A 156 -23.74 6.40 -7.01
CA LEU A 156 -23.47 5.57 -5.83
C LEU A 156 -24.11 4.17 -5.91
N VAL A 157 -25.23 4.04 -6.62
CA VAL A 157 -25.91 2.75 -6.87
C VAL A 157 -25.22 1.96 -7.98
N GLU A 158 -24.72 2.62 -9.03
CA GLU A 158 -23.97 1.98 -10.12
C GLU A 158 -22.65 1.35 -9.64
N LEU A 159 -21.94 2.03 -8.72
CA LEU A 159 -20.77 1.52 -7.98
C LEU A 159 -20.96 0.13 -7.35
N GLY A 160 -22.21 -0.33 -7.20
CA GLY A 160 -22.59 -1.59 -6.59
C GLY A 160 -22.83 -2.79 -7.50
N ARG A 161 -23.02 -2.59 -8.81
CA ARG A 161 -23.42 -3.67 -9.74
C ARG A 161 -22.20 -4.30 -10.37
N THR A 162 -22.00 -5.60 -10.16
CA THR A 162 -20.81 -6.38 -10.54
C THR A 162 -20.64 -6.62 -12.06
N GLY A 163 -21.26 -5.83 -12.93
CA GLY A 163 -21.42 -6.15 -14.36
C GLY A 163 -20.79 -5.17 -15.34
N ASP A 164 -20.91 -3.86 -15.09
CA ASP A 164 -20.38 -2.80 -15.94
C ASP A 164 -19.71 -1.77 -15.04
N VAL A 165 -18.39 -1.89 -14.88
CA VAL A 165 -17.61 -1.00 -14.02
C VAL A 165 -17.10 0.13 -14.92
N ASN A 166 -17.70 1.32 -14.82
CA ASN A 166 -17.17 2.52 -15.45
C ASN A 166 -15.73 2.77 -14.96
N ALA A 167 -14.91 3.48 -15.73
CA ALA A 167 -13.51 3.75 -15.36
C ALA A 167 -13.39 4.38 -13.95
N ASP A 168 -14.37 5.21 -13.60
CA ASP A 168 -14.49 5.93 -12.33
C ASP A 168 -14.74 4.99 -11.13
N ASP A 169 -15.44 3.88 -11.38
CA ASP A 169 -15.78 2.88 -10.36
C ASP A 169 -14.58 2.00 -10.00
N GLN A 170 -13.67 1.75 -10.95
CA GLN A 170 -12.51 0.87 -10.74
C GLN A 170 -11.57 1.40 -9.65
N HIS A 171 -11.43 2.72 -9.56
CA HIS A 171 -10.59 3.35 -8.55
C HIS A 171 -11.16 3.18 -7.14
N ILE A 172 -12.46 3.34 -6.96
CA ILE A 172 -13.13 3.14 -5.67
C ILE A 172 -13.09 1.67 -5.27
N VAL A 173 -13.37 0.75 -6.20
CA VAL A 173 -13.27 -0.69 -5.97
C VAL A 173 -11.87 -1.06 -5.48
N HIS A 174 -10.82 -0.59 -6.17
CA HIS A 174 -9.44 -0.89 -5.77
C HIS A 174 -9.07 -0.33 -4.39
N ILE A 175 -9.55 0.87 -4.02
CA ILE A 175 -9.32 1.42 -2.66
C ILE A 175 -9.98 0.52 -1.60
N VAL A 176 -11.23 0.10 -1.82
CA VAL A 176 -11.96 -0.75 -0.88
C VAL A 176 -11.30 -2.12 -0.76
N ASP A 177 -10.96 -2.75 -1.89
CA ASP A 177 -10.32 -4.07 -1.90
C ASP A 177 -8.96 -4.03 -1.19
N TRP A 178 -8.15 -2.99 -1.48
CA TRP A 178 -6.90 -2.77 -0.76
C TRP A 178 -7.14 -2.58 0.74
N LEU A 179 -8.12 -1.78 1.15
CA LEU A 179 -8.39 -1.51 2.56
C LEU A 179 -8.77 -2.78 3.32
N LEU A 180 -9.65 -3.61 2.74
CA LEU A 180 -10.07 -4.88 3.34
C LEU A 180 -8.90 -5.86 3.42
N GLN A 181 -8.12 -5.95 2.34
CA GLN A 181 -6.95 -6.82 2.27
C GLN A 181 -5.89 -6.43 3.30
N TYR A 182 -5.59 -5.14 3.36
CA TYR A 182 -4.59 -4.60 4.26
C TYR A 182 -5.01 -4.75 5.72
N ALA A 183 -6.29 -4.57 6.05
CA ALA A 183 -6.82 -4.83 7.39
C ALA A 183 -6.62 -6.29 7.80
N TYR A 184 -6.88 -7.24 6.90
CA TYR A 184 -6.67 -8.67 7.16
C TYR A 184 -5.19 -8.99 7.42
N GLU A 185 -4.29 -8.46 6.59
CA GLU A 185 -2.85 -8.70 6.69
C GLU A 185 -2.24 -8.12 7.97
N GLN A 186 -2.70 -6.93 8.37
CA GLN A 186 -2.30 -6.30 9.63
C GLN A 186 -3.03 -6.87 10.85
N ARG A 187 -3.91 -7.88 10.66
CA ARG A 187 -4.74 -8.48 11.72
C ARG A 187 -5.53 -7.44 12.51
N ALA A 188 -6.04 -6.42 11.81
CA ALA A 188 -6.85 -5.38 12.43
C ALA A 188 -8.17 -5.96 12.96
N SER A 189 -8.56 -5.59 14.18
CA SER A 189 -9.84 -5.96 14.77
C SER A 189 -11.00 -5.16 14.17
N ASP A 190 -10.75 -3.89 13.82
CA ASP A 190 -11.75 -2.95 13.34
C ASP A 190 -11.18 -2.06 12.24
N ILE A 191 -12.03 -1.71 11.26
CA ILE A 191 -11.76 -0.68 10.26
C ILE A 191 -12.70 0.50 10.56
N HIS A 192 -12.11 1.66 10.81
CA HIS A 192 -12.84 2.90 11.03
C HIS A 192 -12.75 3.79 9.80
N LEU A 193 -13.90 4.07 9.19
CA LEU A 193 -14.06 5.07 8.14
C LEU A 193 -14.67 6.32 8.74
N GLU A 194 -13.93 7.43 8.73
CA GLU A 194 -14.37 8.70 9.33
C GLU A 194 -14.47 9.79 8.28
N PRO A 195 -15.67 10.00 7.72
CA PRO A 195 -15.96 11.18 6.93
C PRO A 195 -15.78 12.44 7.78
N ARG A 196 -14.94 13.38 7.33
CA ARG A 196 -14.79 14.72 7.90
C ARG A 196 -14.96 15.76 6.81
N ARG A 197 -15.24 17.01 7.20
CA ARG A 197 -15.47 18.13 6.25
C ARG A 197 -14.25 18.42 5.37
N GLU A 198 -13.04 18.31 5.92
CA GLU A 198 -11.80 18.65 5.20
C GLU A 198 -11.15 17.42 4.57
N MET A 199 -10.97 16.35 5.36
CA MET A 199 -10.28 15.13 4.92
C MET A 199 -10.88 13.91 5.62
N GLY A 200 -11.37 12.94 4.85
CA GLY A 200 -11.79 11.65 5.39
C GLY A 200 -10.60 10.86 5.91
N ARG A 201 -10.74 10.23 7.08
CA ARG A 201 -9.68 9.42 7.71
C ARG A 201 -10.06 7.95 7.69
N MET A 202 -9.11 7.09 7.33
CA MET A 202 -9.21 5.65 7.45
C MET A 202 -8.27 5.19 8.56
N ARG A 203 -8.79 4.48 9.56
CA ARG A 203 -8.00 3.99 10.70
C ARG A 203 -8.25 2.51 10.94
N PHE A 204 -7.23 1.81 11.40
CA PHE A 204 -7.36 0.42 11.87
C PHE A 204 -7.22 0.37 13.38
N ARG A 205 -7.99 -0.50 14.02
CA ARG A 205 -7.70 -0.92 15.39
C ARG A 205 -6.84 -2.18 15.33
N ILE A 206 -5.63 -2.09 15.87
CA ILE A 206 -4.67 -3.20 15.91
C ILE A 206 -4.23 -3.32 17.37
N ASP A 207 -4.39 -4.51 17.94
CA ASP A 207 -4.07 -4.77 19.36
C ASP A 207 -4.68 -3.75 20.33
N GLY A 208 -5.90 -3.28 20.03
CA GLY A 208 -6.64 -2.30 20.84
C GLY A 208 -6.29 -0.83 20.58
N VAL A 209 -5.28 -0.53 19.78
CA VAL A 209 -4.82 0.85 19.48
C VAL A 209 -5.27 1.28 18.08
N LEU A 210 -5.67 2.55 17.93
CA LEU A 210 -6.09 3.11 16.63
C LEU A 210 -4.89 3.68 15.86
N HIS A 211 -4.67 3.18 14.65
CA HIS A 211 -3.61 3.60 13.74
C HIS A 211 -4.20 4.35 12.54
N LYS A 212 -3.65 5.52 12.21
CA LYS A 212 -4.01 6.25 10.98
C LYS A 212 -3.37 5.55 9.79
N VAL A 213 -4.18 5.09 8.85
CA VAL A 213 -3.73 4.32 7.68
C VAL A 213 -3.66 5.21 6.44
N PHE A 214 -4.74 5.94 6.17
CA PHE A 214 -4.84 6.75 4.96
C PHE A 214 -5.79 7.93 5.14
N GLU A 215 -5.56 8.98 4.35
CA GLU A 215 -6.43 10.16 4.28
C GLU A 215 -6.86 10.42 2.84
N VAL A 216 -8.16 10.64 2.63
CA VAL A 216 -8.75 10.86 1.30
C VAL A 216 -9.68 12.07 1.33
N PRO A 217 -9.95 12.73 0.20
CA PRO A 217 -10.92 13.83 0.17
C PRO A 217 -12.32 13.38 0.58
N PRO A 218 -13.17 14.32 1.01
CA PRO A 218 -14.54 14.04 1.41
C PRO A 218 -15.36 13.29 0.33
N ALA A 219 -15.21 13.66 -0.94
CA ALA A 219 -15.93 13.00 -2.03
C ALA A 219 -15.51 11.54 -2.21
N VAL A 220 -14.20 11.26 -2.21
CA VAL A 220 -13.66 9.89 -2.29
C VAL A 220 -14.09 9.07 -1.07
N MET A 221 -14.07 9.66 0.13
CA MET A 221 -14.56 8.99 1.35
C MET A 221 -16.05 8.62 1.22
N THR A 222 -16.86 9.52 0.65
CA THR A 222 -18.30 9.27 0.44
C THR A 222 -18.53 8.10 -0.51
N ALA A 223 -17.77 8.03 -1.61
CA ALA A 223 -17.82 6.92 -2.55
C ALA A 223 -17.35 5.59 -1.91
N VAL A 224 -16.28 5.62 -1.11
CA VAL A 224 -15.79 4.46 -0.34
C VAL A 224 -16.86 3.94 0.64
N VAL A 225 -17.48 4.82 1.42
CA VAL A 225 -18.56 4.44 2.35
C VAL A 225 -19.74 3.82 1.60
N SER A 226 -20.11 4.39 0.44
CA SER A 226 -21.21 3.87 -0.37
C SER A 226 -20.89 2.49 -0.93
N ARG A 227 -19.67 2.27 -1.42
CA ARG A 227 -19.20 0.95 -1.86
C ARG A 227 -19.24 -0.09 -0.72
N ILE A 228 -18.82 0.28 0.49
CA ILE A 228 -18.93 -0.59 1.67
C ILE A 228 -20.40 -0.92 1.98
N LYS A 229 -21.30 0.06 1.91
CA LYS A 229 -22.74 -0.16 2.09
C LYS A 229 -23.30 -1.16 1.08
N VAL A 230 -22.93 -1.04 -0.20
CA VAL A 230 -23.35 -2.01 -1.22
C VAL A 230 -22.83 -3.42 -0.88
N LEU A 231 -21.54 -3.56 -0.58
CA LEU A 231 -20.96 -4.86 -0.22
C LEU A 231 -21.66 -5.48 1.00
N GLY A 232 -22.08 -4.64 1.94
CA GLY A 232 -22.85 -5.01 3.12
C GLY A 232 -24.34 -5.24 2.91
N ARG A 233 -24.86 -5.00 1.69
CA ARG A 233 -26.30 -4.98 1.35
C ARG A 233 -27.12 -4.01 2.21
N MET A 234 -26.54 -2.87 2.53
CA MET A 234 -27.15 -1.79 3.32
C MET A 234 -27.84 -0.78 2.38
N ASP A 235 -28.78 -0.01 2.90
CA ASP A 235 -29.47 1.05 2.16
C ASP A 235 -28.58 2.29 1.98
N LEU A 236 -28.35 2.68 0.72
CA LEU A 236 -27.55 3.84 0.35
C LEU A 236 -28.27 5.17 0.59
N ALA A 237 -29.60 5.19 0.47
CA ALA A 237 -30.42 6.40 0.61
C ALA A 237 -30.56 6.78 2.10
N GLU A 238 -30.63 5.78 2.97
CA GLU A 238 -30.74 5.97 4.40
C GLU A 238 -29.39 6.40 5.01
N ARG A 239 -29.40 7.56 5.67
CA ARG A 239 -28.22 8.19 6.32
C ARG A 239 -28.49 8.65 7.75
N ARG A 240 -29.73 8.58 8.21
CA ARG A 240 -30.19 9.12 9.51
C ARG A 240 -30.29 8.05 10.58
N ARG A 241 -30.56 6.81 10.18
CA ARG A 241 -30.71 5.66 11.08
C ARG A 241 -29.47 4.76 11.03
N PRO A 242 -29.03 4.21 12.18
CA PRO A 242 -28.00 3.18 12.20
C PRO A 242 -28.41 1.99 11.34
N GLN A 243 -27.46 1.45 10.60
CA GLN A 243 -27.63 0.27 9.76
C GLN A 243 -26.53 -0.75 10.08
N ASP A 244 -26.91 -2.03 10.06
CA ASP A 244 -25.97 -3.13 10.19
C ASP A 244 -25.91 -3.92 8.89
N GLY A 245 -24.71 -4.33 8.51
CA GLY A 245 -24.44 -5.10 7.29
C GLY A 245 -23.45 -6.22 7.56
N ARG A 246 -23.31 -7.11 6.57
CA ARG A 246 -22.27 -8.15 6.61
C ARG A 246 -21.60 -8.30 5.26
N ILE A 247 -20.28 -8.35 5.27
CA ILE A 247 -19.47 -8.65 4.09
C ILE A 247 -18.90 -10.04 4.28
N LYS A 248 -19.11 -10.93 3.30
CA LYS A 248 -18.37 -12.18 3.17
C LYS A 248 -17.34 -12.01 2.06
N THR A 249 -16.07 -12.14 2.41
CA THR A 249 -14.97 -12.05 1.46
C THR A 249 -14.00 -13.21 1.66
N ARG A 250 -13.02 -13.35 0.77
CA ARG A 250 -11.93 -14.32 0.87
C ARG A 250 -10.62 -13.57 0.98
N SER A 251 -9.78 -13.99 1.92
CA SER A 251 -8.38 -13.59 1.94
C SER A 251 -7.64 -14.11 0.69
N PRO A 252 -6.44 -13.60 0.36
CA PRO A 252 -5.70 -14.06 -0.81
C PRO A 252 -5.25 -15.52 -0.69
N GLY A 253 -5.15 -16.02 0.56
CA GLY A 253 -4.91 -17.44 0.84
C GLY A 253 -6.17 -18.31 0.74
N GLY A 254 -7.30 -17.77 0.27
CA GLY A 254 -8.56 -18.49 0.07
C GLY A 254 -9.42 -18.70 1.33
N ARG A 255 -8.95 -18.27 2.52
CA ARG A 255 -9.73 -18.37 3.75
C ARG A 255 -10.90 -17.39 3.72
N GLU A 256 -12.09 -17.88 4.05
CA GLU A 256 -13.29 -17.04 4.19
C GLU A 256 -13.19 -16.13 5.41
N VAL A 257 -13.55 -14.87 5.22
CA VAL A 257 -13.56 -13.81 6.23
C VAL A 257 -14.95 -13.19 6.20
N GLU A 258 -15.63 -13.18 7.35
CA GLU A 258 -16.88 -12.47 7.55
C GLU A 258 -16.62 -11.22 8.38
N MET A 259 -17.01 -10.07 7.84
CA MET A 259 -16.92 -8.78 8.52
C MET A 259 -18.32 -8.26 8.85
N ARG A 260 -18.46 -7.71 10.04
CA ARG A 260 -19.68 -7.01 10.46
C ARG A 260 -19.49 -5.52 10.20
N LEU A 261 -20.51 -4.90 9.63
CA LEU A 261 -20.56 -3.46 9.38
C LEU A 261 -21.59 -2.84 10.30
N SER A 262 -21.28 -1.64 10.78
CA SER A 262 -22.22 -0.76 11.46
C SER A 262 -21.94 0.66 11.00
N ALA A 263 -22.97 1.37 10.52
CA ALA A 263 -22.84 2.71 9.94
C ALA A 263 -24.04 3.60 10.26
#